data_AF-A0A2D5VS57-F1
#
_entry.id   AF-A0A2D5VS57-F1
#
_cell.length_a   1.000
_cell.length_b   1.000
_cell.length_c   1.000
_cell.angle_alpha   90.00
_cell.angle_beta   90.00
_cell.angle_gamma   90.00
#
_symmetry.space_group_name_H-M   'P 1'
#
loop_
_entity.id
_entity.type
_entity.pdbx_description
1 polymer ?
#
loop_
_entity_poly.entity_id
_entity_poly.type
_entity_poly.pdbx_seq_one_letter_code
_entity_poly.pdbx_strand_id
1 'polypeptide(L)'
;DPADISGYMKPKLLKVFPQLADVRIDYQWGGMIGIGANRLPQIGRLKDQPNVFHAQAYAGHGVNATHLAGKLLGEAIAGQASRGFDLFDKVPHMTFPGGKHLRSPLLALGMLWHRLKEVL
;
A
#
# COMPACT_ATOMS: atom_id res chain seq x y z
N ASP A 1 -10.63 8.00 7.53
CA ASP A 1 -11.41 7.87 6.28
C ASP A 1 -12.52 8.92 6.24
N PRO A 2 -12.95 9.37 5.06
CA PRO A 2 -14.08 10.30 4.94
C PRO A 2 -15.34 9.66 5.53
N ALA A 3 -16.14 10.46 6.24
CA ALA A 3 -17.43 10.01 6.78
C ALA A 3 -18.43 9.67 5.66
N ASP A 4 -18.32 10.34 4.50
CA ASP A 4 -19.08 10.08 3.29
C ASP A 4 -18.15 9.91 2.09
N ILE A 5 -18.01 8.65 1.63
CA ILE A 5 -17.15 8.28 0.51
C ILE A 5 -17.73 8.81 -0.82
N SER A 6 -19.04 8.68 -1.02
CA SER A 6 -19.73 9.13 -2.22
C SER A 6 -19.65 10.65 -2.34
N GLY A 7 -19.93 11.38 -1.27
CA GLY A 7 -19.80 12.84 -1.25
C GLY A 7 -18.39 13.31 -1.61
N TYR A 8 -17.35 12.58 -1.18
CA TYR A 8 -15.96 12.87 -1.51
C TYR A 8 -15.57 12.49 -2.95
N MET A 9 -16.04 11.34 -3.45
CA MET A 9 -15.59 10.76 -4.72
C MET A 9 -16.45 11.16 -5.92
N LYS A 10 -17.76 11.38 -5.76
CA LYS A 10 -18.68 11.71 -6.86
C LYS A 10 -18.25 12.97 -7.63
N PRO A 11 -17.84 14.09 -6.98
CA PRO A 11 -17.33 15.25 -7.72
C PRO A 11 -16.10 14.94 -8.57
N LYS A 12 -15.22 14.03 -8.12
CA LYS A 12 -14.02 13.61 -8.88
C LYS A 12 -14.39 12.70 -10.05
N LEU A 13 -15.35 11.79 -9.84
CA LEU A 13 -15.88 10.93 -10.90
C LEU A 13 -16.44 11.78 -12.04
N LEU A 14 -17.27 12.78 -11.73
CA LEU A 14 -17.94 13.62 -12.73
C LEU A 14 -17.00 14.56 -13.48
N LYS A 15 -15.81 14.86 -12.94
CA LYS A 15 -14.75 15.56 -13.70
C LYS A 15 -14.24 14.72 -14.88
N VAL A 16 -14.29 13.39 -14.77
CA VAL A 16 -13.78 12.46 -15.79
C VAL A 16 -14.93 11.88 -16.63
N PHE A 17 -16.07 11.59 -16.00
CA PHE A 17 -17.23 10.93 -16.60
C PHE A 17 -18.52 11.71 -16.31
N PRO A 18 -18.72 12.89 -16.94
CA PRO A 18 -19.88 13.74 -16.67
C PRO A 18 -21.22 13.08 -17.02
N GLN A 19 -21.24 12.15 -17.97
CA GLN A 19 -22.43 11.39 -18.37
C GLN A 19 -22.99 10.48 -17.27
N LEU A 20 -22.27 10.29 -16.15
CA LEU A 20 -22.70 9.48 -15.02
C LEU A 20 -23.38 10.31 -13.91
N ALA A 21 -23.75 11.56 -14.15
CA ALA A 21 -24.31 12.48 -13.14
C ALA A 21 -25.51 11.90 -12.37
N ASP A 22 -26.44 11.31 -13.11
CA ASP A 22 -27.71 10.79 -12.59
C ASP A 22 -27.66 9.27 -12.29
N VAL A 23 -26.51 8.63 -12.51
CA VAL A 23 -26.34 7.21 -12.22
C VAL A 23 -26.23 7.01 -10.72
N ARG A 24 -27.01 6.06 -10.20
CA ARG A 24 -26.98 5.67 -8.78
C ARG A 24 -25.68 4.93 -8.46
N ILE A 25 -25.07 5.26 -7.32
CA ILE A 25 -23.97 4.48 -6.74
C ILE A 25 -24.59 3.37 -5.89
N ASP A 26 -24.51 2.13 -6.36
CA ASP A 26 -25.05 0.97 -5.62
C ASP A 26 -24.18 0.57 -4.42
N TYR A 27 -22.86 0.76 -4.52
CA TYR A 27 -21.89 0.38 -3.48
C TYR A 27 -20.76 1.40 -3.35
N GLN A 28 -20.29 1.58 -2.12
CA GLN A 28 -19.12 2.38 -1.81
C GLN A 28 -18.33 1.71 -0.68
N TRP A 29 -17.01 1.77 -0.76
CA TRP A 29 -16.14 1.29 0.31
C TRP A 29 -14.85 2.10 0.34
N GLY A 30 -14.29 2.18 1.54
CA GLY A 30 -12.95 2.68 1.78
C GLY A 30 -12.09 1.55 2.31
N GLY A 31 -10.79 1.80 2.42
CA GLY A 31 -9.88 0.84 3.01
C GLY A 31 -8.52 1.46 3.27
N MET A 32 -7.84 0.95 4.29
CA MET A 32 -6.46 1.29 4.55
C MET A 32 -5.56 0.51 3.60
N ILE A 33 -4.61 1.20 2.99
CA ILE A 33 -3.57 0.57 2.18
C ILE A 33 -2.23 0.65 2.89
N GLY A 34 -1.53 -0.48 2.94
CA GLY A 34 -0.14 -0.53 3.39
C GLY A 34 0.77 -0.02 2.27
N ILE A 35 1.49 1.08 2.54
CA ILE A 35 2.49 1.63 1.62
C ILE A 35 3.83 1.66 2.34
N GLY A 36 4.81 0.93 1.81
CA GLY A 36 6.20 0.98 2.26
C GLY A 36 6.93 2.21 1.72
N ALA A 37 8.04 2.61 2.36
CA ALA A 37 8.79 3.81 1.98
C ALA A 37 9.29 3.79 0.52
N ASN A 38 9.74 2.62 0.04
CA ASN A 38 10.21 2.42 -1.34
C ASN A 38 9.09 2.00 -2.32
N ARG A 39 7.83 1.96 -1.86
CA ARG A 39 6.64 1.54 -2.63
C ARG A 39 6.73 0.14 -3.26
N LEU A 40 7.65 -0.70 -2.80
CA LEU A 40 7.71 -2.11 -3.19
C LEU A 40 6.96 -2.97 -2.17
N PRO A 41 6.31 -4.07 -2.61
CA PRO A 41 5.81 -5.10 -1.70
C PRO A 41 6.93 -5.60 -0.79
N GLN A 42 6.63 -5.76 0.49
CA GLN A 42 7.58 -6.27 1.47
C GLN A 42 7.32 -7.75 1.66
N ILE A 43 8.17 -8.59 1.06
CA ILE A 43 8.06 -10.05 1.12
C ILE A 43 9.38 -10.56 1.69
N GLY A 44 9.33 -11.33 2.78
CA GLY A 44 10.54 -11.75 3.47
C GLY A 44 10.26 -12.49 4.78
N ARG A 45 11.31 -12.65 5.60
CA ARG A 45 11.25 -13.21 6.95
C ARG A 45 11.69 -12.20 8.00
N LEU A 46 11.20 -12.37 9.22
CA LEU A 46 11.73 -11.62 10.35
C LEU A 46 13.17 -12.06 10.65
N LYS A 47 14.10 -11.10 10.73
CA LYS A 47 15.52 -11.38 10.96
C LYS A 47 15.77 -12.17 12.26
N ASP A 48 15.04 -11.82 13.32
CA ASP A 48 15.18 -12.45 14.63
C ASP A 48 14.33 -13.73 14.78
N GLN A 49 13.42 -14.00 13.83
CA GLN A 49 12.50 -15.14 13.84
C GLN A 49 12.39 -15.73 12.42
N PRO A 50 13.36 -16.55 11.99
CA PRO A 50 13.49 -16.99 10.60
C PRO A 50 12.35 -17.92 10.14
N ASN A 51 11.54 -18.44 11.06
CA ASN A 51 10.33 -19.22 10.80
C ASN A 51 9.07 -18.33 10.62
N VAL A 52 9.17 -17.02 10.80
CA VAL A 52 8.08 -16.07 10.60
C VAL A 52 8.26 -15.35 9.27
N PHE A 53 7.30 -15.56 8.38
CA PHE A 53 7.28 -14.97 7.04
C PHE A 53 6.26 -13.83 6.99
N HIS A 54 6.52 -12.83 6.16
CA HIS A 54 5.59 -11.74 5.92
C HIS A 54 5.44 -11.46 4.42
N ALA A 55 4.23 -11.03 4.04
CA ALA A 55 3.99 -10.31 2.80
C ALA A 55 3.03 -9.15 3.09
N GLN A 56 3.52 -7.92 2.93
CA GLN A 56 2.78 -6.72 3.32
C GLN A 56 3.10 -5.53 2.41
N ALA A 57 2.44 -4.41 2.67
CA ALA A 57 2.74 -3.10 2.09
C ALA A 57 2.83 -3.08 0.56
N TYR A 58 1.85 -3.72 -0.11
CA TYR A 58 1.78 -3.84 -1.57
C TYR A 58 1.64 -2.52 -2.35
N ALA A 59 1.54 -1.38 -1.67
CA ALA A 59 1.62 -0.04 -2.28
C ALA A 59 0.68 0.17 -3.48
N GLY A 60 -0.55 -0.33 -3.40
CA GLY A 60 -1.55 -0.23 -4.46
C GLY A 60 -1.48 -1.33 -5.54
N HIS A 61 -0.50 -2.22 -5.48
CA HIS A 61 -0.33 -3.33 -6.44
C HIS A 61 -0.93 -4.65 -5.93
N GLY A 62 -1.82 -4.59 -4.93
CA GLY A 62 -2.32 -5.74 -4.19
C GLY A 62 -2.86 -6.86 -5.08
N VAL A 63 -3.70 -6.55 -6.08
CA VAL A 63 -4.34 -7.57 -6.94
C VAL A 63 -3.32 -8.43 -7.69
N ASN A 64 -2.28 -7.82 -8.26
CA ASN A 64 -1.28 -8.56 -9.04
C ASN A 64 -0.17 -9.12 -8.15
N ALA A 65 0.32 -8.32 -7.21
CA ALA A 65 1.49 -8.67 -6.40
C ALA A 65 1.19 -9.74 -5.32
N THR A 66 -0.05 -9.89 -4.86
CA THR A 66 -0.39 -10.92 -3.87
C THR A 66 -0.30 -12.32 -4.43
N HIS A 67 -0.64 -12.54 -5.70
CA HIS A 67 -0.50 -13.85 -6.35
C HIS A 67 0.97 -14.27 -6.42
N LEU A 68 1.84 -13.35 -6.83
CA LEU A 68 3.29 -13.55 -6.80
C LEU A 68 3.78 -13.83 -5.37
N ALA A 69 3.39 -13.00 -4.41
CA ALA A 69 3.79 -13.16 -3.01
C ALA A 69 3.35 -14.52 -2.45
N GLY A 70 2.13 -14.96 -2.74
CA GLY A 70 1.61 -16.25 -2.31
C GLY A 70 2.43 -17.41 -2.85
N LYS A 71 2.79 -17.36 -4.14
CA LYS A 71 3.68 -18.36 -4.76
C LYS A 71 5.07 -18.37 -4.09
N LEU A 72 5.72 -17.21 -3.97
CA LEU A 72 7.06 -17.11 -3.39
C LEU A 72 7.10 -17.57 -1.94
N LEU A 73 6.10 -17.20 -1.15
CA LEU A 73 5.95 -17.67 0.23
C LEU A 73 5.71 -19.17 0.29
N GLY A 74 4.85 -19.71 -0.58
CA GLY A 74 4.59 -21.15 -0.67
C GLY A 74 5.84 -21.96 -0.96
N GLU A 75 6.62 -21.56 -1.97
CA GLU A 75 7.92 -22.18 -2.30
C GLU A 75 8.88 -22.12 -1.11
N ALA A 76 9.01 -20.94 -0.50
CA ALA A 76 9.93 -20.70 0.61
C ALA A 76 9.56 -21.50 1.88
N ILE A 77 8.26 -21.67 2.17
CA ILE A 77 7.75 -22.45 3.31
C ILE A 77 7.88 -23.96 3.06
N ALA A 78 7.66 -24.41 1.82
CA ALA A 78 7.79 -25.81 1.43
C ALA A 78 9.25 -26.32 1.38
N GLY A 79 10.23 -25.50 1.78
CA GLY A 79 11.65 -25.84 1.74
C GLY A 79 12.23 -25.86 0.31
N GLN A 80 11.53 -25.27 -0.66
CA GLN A 80 12.02 -25.16 -2.03
C GLN A 80 12.93 -23.93 -2.15
N ALA A 81 14.03 -24.06 -2.87
CA ALA A 81 14.90 -22.93 -3.18
C ALA A 81 14.14 -21.93 -4.08
N SER A 82 13.66 -20.83 -3.50
CA SER A 82 12.97 -19.78 -4.25
C SER A 82 13.90 -18.59 -4.45
N ARG A 83 14.59 -18.58 -5.60
CA ARG A 83 15.43 -17.44 -6.02
C ARG A 83 14.63 -16.13 -6.05
N GLY A 84 13.32 -16.20 -6.32
CA GLY A 84 12.41 -15.06 -6.27
C GLY A 84 12.23 -14.55 -4.84
N PHE A 85 11.95 -15.44 -3.89
CA PHE A 85 11.82 -15.08 -2.48
C PHE A 85 13.11 -14.42 -1.96
N ASP A 86 14.27 -15.02 -2.22
CA ASP A 86 15.57 -14.51 -1.74
C ASP A 86 15.91 -13.12 -2.29
N LEU A 87 15.37 -12.75 -3.44
CA LEU A 87 15.52 -11.40 -4.00
C LEU A 87 14.67 -10.38 -3.24
N PHE A 88 13.41 -10.70 -2.94
CA PHE A 88 12.55 -9.82 -2.17
C PHE A 88 13.00 -9.68 -0.71
N ASP A 89 13.45 -10.77 -0.09
CA ASP A 89 13.91 -10.78 1.31
C ASP A 89 15.14 -9.87 1.53
N LYS A 90 15.95 -9.66 0.49
CA LYS A 90 17.10 -8.75 0.50
C LYS A 90 16.74 -7.28 0.34
N VAL A 91 15.50 -6.95 -0.01
CA VAL A 91 15.10 -5.55 -0.22
C VAL A 91 15.10 -4.82 1.12
N PRO A 92 15.89 -3.74 1.28
CA PRO A 92 15.89 -2.99 2.52
C PRO A 92 14.55 -2.28 2.70
N HIS A 93 13.95 -2.48 3.87
CA HIS A 93 12.72 -1.81 4.28
C HIS A 93 13.06 -0.81 5.38
N MET A 94 13.14 0.46 4.99
CA MET A 94 13.41 1.54 5.93
C MET A 94 12.20 1.79 6.81
N THR A 95 12.42 1.84 8.13
CA THR A 95 11.44 2.35 9.09
C THR A 95 11.41 3.88 9.02
N PHE A 96 10.28 4.51 9.39
CA PHE A 96 10.22 5.97 9.47
C PHE A 96 11.35 6.51 10.38
N PRO A 97 12.08 7.56 9.95
CA PRO A 97 13.09 8.18 10.81
C PRO A 97 12.40 8.74 12.06
N GLY A 98 12.92 8.40 13.25
CA GLY A 98 12.27 8.68 14.54
C GLY A 98 11.07 7.79 14.88
N GLY A 99 10.90 6.68 14.16
CA GLY A 99 9.98 5.60 14.49
C GLY A 99 8.50 6.02 14.54
N LYS A 100 7.76 5.45 15.48
CA LYS A 100 6.31 5.66 15.63
C LYS A 100 5.92 7.11 15.92
N HIS A 101 6.79 7.86 16.59
CA HIS A 101 6.50 9.23 17.05
C HIS A 101 6.59 10.25 15.93
N LEU A 102 7.53 10.08 14.98
CA LEU A 102 7.70 11.02 13.87
C LEU A 102 6.94 10.61 12.60
N ARG A 103 6.43 9.37 12.52
CA ARG A 103 5.69 8.88 11.33
C ARG A 103 4.52 9.78 10.93
N SER A 104 3.60 10.07 11.86
CA SER A 104 2.40 10.86 11.55
C SER A 104 2.71 12.33 11.29
N PRO A 105 3.55 13.03 12.08
CA PRO A 105 3.95 14.41 11.79
C PRO A 105 4.64 14.56 10.44
N LEU A 106 5.59 13.69 10.10
CA LEU A 106 6.31 13.75 8.82
C LEU A 106 5.37 13.51 7.63
N LEU A 107 4.43 12.56 7.76
CA LEU A 107 3.42 12.34 6.73
C LEU A 107 2.52 13.58 6.55
N ALA A 108 2.07 14.19 7.66
CA ALA A 108 1.23 15.38 7.62
C ALA A 108 1.94 16.56 6.94
N LEU A 109 3.21 16.78 7.26
CA LEU A 109 4.07 17.79 6.61
C LEU A 109 4.21 17.52 5.11
N GLY A 110 4.45 16.27 4.71
CA GLY A 110 4.53 15.88 3.31
C GLY A 110 3.22 16.14 2.55
N MET A 111 2.07 15.80 3.14
CA MET A 111 0.76 16.09 2.54
C MET A 111 0.50 17.59 2.43
N LEU A 112 0.86 18.37 3.44
CA LEU A 112 0.73 19.83 3.43
C LEU A 112 1.56 20.44 2.29
N TRP A 113 2.81 20.02 2.16
CA TRP A 113 3.69 20.44 1.07
C TRP A 113 3.09 20.15 -0.31
N HIS A 114 2.54 18.96 -0.52
CA HIS A 114 1.90 18.61 -1.79
C HIS A 114 0.64 19.44 -2.05
N ARG A 115 -0.18 19.72 -1.03
CA ARG A 115 -1.34 20.61 -1.18
C ARG A 115 -0.93 22.03 -1.57
N LEU A 116 0.13 22.57 -0.97
CA LEU A 116 0.65 23.89 -1.33
C LEU A 116 1.11 23.93 -2.79
N LYS A 117 1.75 22.85 -3.27
CA LYS A 117 2.15 22.71 -4.67
C LYS A 117 0.99 22.59 -5.66
N GLU A 118 -0.17 22.09 -5.24
CA GLU A 118 -1.36 21.99 -6.10
C GLU A 118 -2.11 23.33 -6.22
N VAL A 119 -1.87 24.26 -5.29
CA VAL A 119 -2.51 25.59 -5.26
C VAL A 119 -1.66 26.66 -5.99
N LEU A 120 -0.35 26.47 -6.03
CA LEU A 120 0.61 27.28 -6.79
C LEU A 120 0.63 26.87 -8.27
#